data_AF-A9BGQ1-F1
#
_entry.id   AF-A9BGQ1-F1
#
_cell.length_a   1.000
_cell.length_b   1.000
_cell.length_c   1.000
_cell.angle_alpha   90.00
_cell.angle_beta   90.00
_cell.angle_gamma   90.00
#
_symmetry.space_group_name_H-M   'P 1'
#
loop_
_entity.id
_entity.type
_entity.pdbx_description
1 polymer ?
#
loop_
_entity_poly.entity_id
_entity_poly.type
_entity_poly.pdbx_seq_one_letter_code
_entity_poly.pdbx_strand_id
1 'polypeptide(L)'
;MILRRDMMALLEVNFMSKSLMRKVPVMVILPVDKLNFSITSEMTDNTHFKTLYLLHGGFGNYTSWVSETRIQRLAEGKNLAVVMPSGDNSFYLDQPEFGNFGILILKKFLTGFH
;
A
#
# COMPACT_ATOMS: atom_id res chain seq x y z
N MET A 1 25.55 -8.70 19.11
CA MET A 1 24.88 -8.47 17.80
C MET A 1 23.51 -7.89 18.09
N ILE A 2 23.33 -6.58 17.99
CA ILE A 2 22.02 -5.94 18.20
C ILE A 2 21.19 -6.28 16.96
N LEU A 3 20.09 -7.03 17.14
CA LEU A 3 19.15 -7.34 16.06
C LEU A 3 18.58 -6.02 15.54
N ARG A 4 18.94 -5.62 14.31
CA ARG A 4 18.16 -4.63 13.58
C ARG A 4 16.77 -5.23 13.36
N ARG A 5 15.80 -4.77 14.14
CA ARG A 5 14.40 -5.05 13.87
C ARG A 5 13.88 -3.89 13.05
N ASP A 6 14.03 -3.99 11.73
CA ASP A 6 13.40 -3.03 10.84
C ASP A 6 11.89 -3.32 10.89
N MET A 7 11.13 -2.37 11.44
CA MET A 7 9.68 -2.48 11.57
C MET A 7 9.03 -1.81 10.37
N MET A 8 7.84 -2.29 10.01
CA MET A 8 6.98 -1.67 9.00
C MET A 8 5.61 -1.50 9.65
N ALA A 9 4.97 -0.35 9.45
CA ALA A 9 3.59 -0.18 9.86
C ALA A 9 2.68 -0.91 8.88
N LEU A 10 1.70 -1.65 9.41
CA LEU A 10 0.61 -2.23 8.64
C LEU A 10 -0.65 -1.43 8.95
N LEU A 11 -1.19 -0.74 7.96
CA LEU A 11 -2.36 0.11 8.09
C LEU A 11 -3.52 -0.46 7.29
N GLU A 12 -4.66 -0.62 7.96
CA GLU A 12 -5.94 -0.80 7.28
C GLU A 12 -6.62 0.56 7.13
N VAL A 13 -6.86 0.97 5.89
CA VAL A 13 -7.44 2.27 5.57
C VAL A 13 -8.77 2.07 4.85
N ASN A 14 -9.82 2.67 5.40
CA ASN A 14 -11.15 2.68 4.80
C ASN A 14 -11.56 4.12 4.50
N PHE A 15 -11.81 4.45 3.23
CA PHE A 15 -12.20 5.81 2.83
C PHE A 15 -13.38 5.81 1.86
N MET A 16 -14.15 6.89 1.83
CA MET A 16 -15.22 7.09 0.85
C MET A 16 -14.64 7.45 -0.52
N SER A 17 -14.86 6.61 -1.53
CA SER A 17 -14.50 6.90 -2.91
C SER A 17 -15.64 7.64 -3.61
N LYS A 18 -15.36 8.82 -4.14
CA LYS A 18 -16.31 9.57 -4.99
C LYS A 18 -16.58 8.87 -6.31
N SER A 19 -15.59 8.20 -6.92
CA SER A 19 -15.76 7.53 -8.22
C SER A 19 -16.55 6.23 -8.12
N LEU A 20 -16.55 5.60 -6.93
CA LEU A 20 -17.30 4.36 -6.66
C LEU A 20 -18.53 4.58 -5.79
N MET A 21 -18.73 5.79 -5.25
CA MET A 21 -19.82 6.15 -4.34
C MET A 21 -19.98 5.21 -3.13
N ARG A 22 -18.87 4.67 -2.63
CA ARG A 22 -18.83 3.73 -1.49
C ARG A 22 -17.52 3.78 -0.74
N LYS A 23 -17.48 3.17 0.45
CA LYS A 23 -16.23 2.93 1.18
C LYS A 23 -15.38 1.89 0.44
N VAL A 24 -14.08 2.17 0.34
CA VAL A 24 -13.08 1.29 -0.27
C VAL A 24 -12.01 0.97 0.76
N PRO A 25 -11.76 -0.32 1.04
CA PRO A 25 -10.67 -0.74 1.90
C PRO A 25 -9.35 -0.82 1.11
N VAL A 26 -8.27 -0.45 1.80
CA VAL A 26 -6.89 -0.52 1.31
C VAL A 26 -6.00 -1.00 2.44
N MET A 27 -5.11 -1.94 2.14
CA MET A 27 -4.02 -2.32 3.03
C MET A 27 -2.76 -1.57 2.63
N VAL A 28 -2.07 -0.98 3.60
CA VAL A 28 -0.82 -0.24 3.36
C VAL A 28 0.28 -0.80 4.25
N ILE A 29 1.42 -1.09 3.65
CA ILE A 29 2.66 -1.36 4.36
C ILE A 29 3.54 -0.12 4.21
N LEU A 30 3.86 0.53 5.31
CA LEU A 30 4.60 1.79 5.33
C LEU A 30 5.93 1.60 6.07
N PRO A 31 7.08 2.01 5.47
CA PRO A 31 8.32 2.06 6.20
C PRO A 31 8.21 3.01 7.40
N VAL A 32 8.76 2.61 8.53
CA VAL A 32 8.86 3.47 9.72
C VAL A 32 10.31 3.71 10.09
N ASP A 33 10.53 4.74 10.91
CA ASP A 33 11.86 5.11 11.37
C ASP A 33 12.54 3.92 12.04
N LYS A 34 13.79 3.69 11.61
CA LYS A 34 14.63 2.64 12.17
C LYS A 34 15.27 3.19 13.44
N LEU A 35 15.04 2.50 14.56
CA LEU A 35 15.73 2.81 15.81
C LEU A 35 17.20 2.38 15.69
N ASN A 36 18.04 3.30 15.19
CA ASN A 36 19.48 3.13 15.19
C ASN A 36 20.02 3.65 16.53
N PHE A 37 20.35 2.74 17.45
CA PHE A 37 20.98 3.09 18.74
C PHE A 37 22.45 3.53 18.61
N SER A 38 22.94 3.77 17.40
CA SER A 38 24.28 4.30 17.15
C SER A 38 24.22 5.82 17.10
N ILE A 39 25.10 6.46 17.87
CA ILE A 39 25.14 7.92 18.18
C ILE A 39 25.27 8.83 16.93
N THR A 40 25.47 8.27 15.74
CA THR A 40 25.57 9.00 14.47
C THR A 40 24.60 8.40 13.44
N SER A 41 23.31 8.64 13.58
CA SER A 41 22.33 8.31 12.54
C SER A 41 21.72 9.61 12.02
N GLU A 42 22.26 10.12 10.92
CA GLU A 42 21.60 11.15 10.12
C GLU A 42 20.17 10.66 9.83
N MET A 43 19.17 11.37 10.37
CA MET A 43 17.78 11.20 9.98
C MET A 43 17.72 11.61 8.52
N THR A 44 17.73 10.65 7.59
CA THR A 44 17.47 10.95 6.20
C THR A 44 15.99 11.35 6.12
N ASP A 45 15.73 12.66 6.05
CA ASP A 45 14.43 13.28 5.74
C ASP A 45 14.00 12.90 4.32
N ASN A 46 13.82 11.60 4.07
CA ASN A 46 13.16 11.13 2.86
C ASN A 46 11.67 11.41 3.04
N THR A 47 11.28 12.62 2.64
CA THR A 47 9.90 13.10 2.64
C THR A 47 8.97 12.25 1.75
N HIS A 48 9.51 11.38 0.90
CA HIS A 48 8.75 10.53 -0.02
C HIS A 48 9.29 9.10 -0.07
N PHE A 49 8.42 8.12 0.21
CA PHE A 49 8.73 6.71 0.01
C PHE A 49 8.49 6.29 -1.44
N LYS A 50 9.38 5.47 -2.00
CA LYS A 50 9.06 4.71 -3.20
C LYS A 50 7.83 3.85 -2.89
N THR A 51 6.81 3.94 -3.74
CA THR A 51 5.52 3.28 -3.51
C THR A 51 5.23 2.29 -4.61
N LEU A 52 4.86 1.07 -4.22
CA LEU A 52 4.35 0.02 -5.09
C LEU A 52 2.85 -0.14 -4.89
N TYR A 53 2.08 0.04 -5.95
CA TYR A 53 0.67 -0.35 -5.98
C TYR A 53 0.55 -1.80 -6.42
N LEU A 54 0.08 -2.66 -5.51
CA LEU A 54 0.05 -4.10 -5.72
C LEU A 54 -1.41 -4.59 -5.76
N LEU A 55 -1.84 -4.98 -6.95
CA LEU A 55 -3.21 -5.40 -7.24
C LEU A 55 -3.38 -6.90 -6.98
N HIS A 56 -4.54 -7.31 -6.50
CA HIS A 56 -4.87 -8.72 -6.28
C HIS A 56 -5.48 -9.34 -7.55
N GLY A 57 -5.45 -10.68 -7.62
CA GLY A 57 -6.12 -11.44 -8.68
C GLY A 57 -7.62 -11.64 -8.42
N GLY A 58 -8.27 -12.43 -9.28
CA GLY A 58 -9.66 -12.82 -9.09
C GLY A 58 -9.88 -13.53 -7.75
N PHE A 59 -11.03 -13.28 -7.13
CA PHE A 59 -11.44 -13.75 -5.79
C PHE A 59 -10.62 -13.21 -4.61
N GLY A 60 -9.58 -12.42 -4.87
CA GLY A 60 -8.80 -11.74 -3.84
C GLY A 60 -9.43 -10.42 -3.37
N ASN A 61 -8.79 -9.80 -2.39
CA ASN A 61 -9.11 -8.45 -1.92
C ASN A 61 -7.85 -7.75 -1.35
N TYR A 62 -8.03 -6.61 -0.69
CA TYR A 62 -6.96 -5.81 -0.09
C TYR A 62 -6.06 -6.55 0.91
N THR A 63 -6.50 -7.66 1.51
CA THR A 63 -5.72 -8.44 2.50
C THR A 63 -4.88 -9.55 1.87
N SER A 64 -5.23 -10.01 0.66
CA SER A 64 -4.69 -11.24 0.04
C SER A 64 -3.17 -11.32 0.08
N TRP A 65 -2.47 -10.25 -0.31
CA TRP A 65 -1.01 -10.24 -0.32
C TRP A 65 -0.39 -10.37 1.07
N VAL A 66 -1.02 -9.78 2.10
CA VAL A 66 -0.55 -9.87 3.49
C VAL A 66 -0.81 -11.27 4.05
N SER A 67 -1.97 -11.86 3.77
CA SER A 67 -2.34 -13.18 4.27
C SER A 67 -1.64 -14.34 3.56
N GLU A 68 -1.31 -14.17 2.28
CA GLU A 68 -0.87 -15.27 1.42
C GLU A 68 0.61 -15.19 1.05
N THR A 69 1.31 -14.09 1.39
CA THR A 69 2.72 -13.90 1.01
C THR A 69 3.57 -13.27 2.11
N ARG A 70 4.87 -13.10 1.83
CA ARG A 70 5.83 -12.39 2.70
C ARG A 70 6.05 -10.94 2.28
N ILE A 71 5.05 -10.30 1.67
CA ILE A 71 5.19 -8.96 1.08
C ILE A 71 5.76 -7.93 2.06
N GLN A 72 5.39 -7.97 3.35
CA GLN A 72 5.91 -7.05 4.37
C GLN A 72 7.43 -7.18 4.55
N ARG A 73 7.94 -8.41 4.62
CA ARG A 73 9.39 -8.69 4.72
C ARG A 73 10.14 -8.30 3.45
N LEU A 74 9.52 -8.47 2.28
CA LEU A 74 10.11 -8.09 1.00
C LEU A 74 10.17 -6.56 0.83
N ALA A 75 9.14 -5.85 1.30
CA ALA A 75 9.06 -4.40 1.29
C ALA A 75 10.09 -3.75 2.24
N GLU A 76 10.25 -4.33 3.44
CA GLU A 76 11.24 -3.92 4.45
C GLU A 76 12.66 -3.89 3.87
N GLY A 77 13.07 -4.97 3.18
CA GLY A 77 14.40 -5.06 2.56
C GLY A 77 14.67 -4.03 1.46
N LYS A 78 13.64 -3.33 0.99
CA LYS A 78 13.71 -2.33 -0.09
C LYS A 78 13.35 -0.91 0.35
N ASN A 79 13.02 -0.71 1.64
CA ASN A 79 12.46 0.55 2.14
C ASN A 79 11.28 1.06 1.28
N LEU A 80 10.37 0.16 0.94
CA LEU A 80 9.32 0.35 -0.05
C LEU A 80 7.95 0.44 0.64
N ALA A 81 7.17 1.49 0.35
CA ALA A 81 5.76 1.52 0.71
C ALA A 81 4.96 0.64 -0.26
N VAL A 82 4.00 -0.12 0.24
CA VAL A 82 3.15 -0.99 -0.60
C VAL A 82 1.69 -0.66 -0.31
N VAL A 83 0.93 -0.33 -1.34
CA VAL A 83 -0.49 0.00 -1.27
C VAL A 83 -1.29 -1.06 -2.03
N MET A 84 -2.21 -1.71 -1.34
CA MET A 84 -3.00 -2.85 -1.84
C MET A 84 -4.49 -2.52 -1.74
N PRO A 85 -5.07 -1.89 -2.76
CA PRO A 85 -6.49 -1.55 -2.77
C PRO A 85 -7.37 -2.75 -3.15
N SER A 86 -8.59 -2.83 -2.61
CA SER A 86 -9.60 -3.77 -3.13
C SER A 86 -10.16 -3.24 -4.45
N GLY A 87 -10.02 -4.03 -5.52
CA GLY A 87 -10.71 -3.83 -6.80
C GLY A 87 -11.96 -4.69 -6.93
N ASP A 88 -12.25 -5.53 -5.94
CA ASP A 88 -13.22 -6.61 -6.03
C ASP A 88 -12.97 -7.44 -7.32
N ASN A 89 -13.98 -8.13 -7.86
CA ASN A 89 -13.83 -8.92 -9.09
C ASN A 89 -14.11 -8.11 -10.37
N SER A 90 -13.84 -6.79 -10.34
CA SER A 90 -14.11 -5.87 -11.46
C SER A 90 -13.02 -5.86 -12.54
N PHE A 91 -11.92 -6.59 -12.32
CA PHE A 91 -10.71 -6.52 -13.15
C PHE A 91 -10.13 -5.10 -13.28
N TYR A 92 -10.44 -4.22 -12.33
CA TYR A 92 -9.99 -2.82 -12.31
C TYR A 92 -10.41 -2.01 -13.53
N LEU A 93 -11.49 -2.42 -14.20
CA LEU A 93 -12.08 -1.72 -15.32
C LEU A 93 -13.20 -0.80 -14.84
N ASP A 94 -13.41 0.29 -15.59
CA ASP A 94 -14.59 1.11 -15.41
C ASP A 94 -15.79 0.38 -16.02
N GLN A 95 -16.82 0.16 -15.21
CA GLN A 95 -18.06 -0.49 -15.67
C GLN A 95 -19.27 0.30 -15.15
N PRO A 96 -20.28 0.56 -16.00
CA PRO A 96 -21.48 1.30 -15.58
C PRO A 96 -22.17 0.68 -14.36
N GLU A 97 -22.15 -0.64 -14.24
CA GLU A 97 -22.87 -1.39 -13.21
C GLU A 97 -22.08 -1.55 -11.90
N PHE A 98 -20.75 -1.61 -11.98
CA PHE A 98 -19.88 -1.93 -10.84
C PHE A 98 -19.02 -0.76 -10.36
N GLY A 99 -19.03 0.34 -11.12
CA GLY A 99 -18.32 1.57 -10.80
C GLY A 99 -16.99 1.71 -11.52
N ASN A 100 -16.41 2.91 -11.37
CA ASN A 100 -15.23 3.32 -12.10
C ASN A 100 -13.92 3.02 -11.33
N PHE A 101 -13.54 1.74 -11.30
CA PHE A 101 -12.33 1.27 -10.61
C PHE A 101 -11.04 1.67 -11.33
N GLY A 102 -11.04 1.71 -12.66
CA GLY A 102 -9.90 2.15 -13.45
C GLY A 102 -9.55 3.60 -13.12
N ILE A 103 -10.56 4.47 -13.02
CA ILE A 103 -10.38 5.86 -12.56
C ILE A 103 -9.79 5.92 -11.15
N LEU A 104 -10.28 5.08 -10.22
CA LEU A 104 -9.77 5.09 -8.83
C LEU A 104 -8.29 4.71 -8.78
N ILE A 105 -7.88 3.64 -9.47
CA ILE A 105 -6.51 3.15 -9.46
C ILE A 105 -5.57 4.06 -10.26
N LEU A 106 -5.92 4.38 -11.51
CA LEU A 106 -5.03 5.15 -12.39
C LEU A 106 -4.90 6.61 -11.95
N LYS A 107 -6.02 7.30 -11.70
CA LYS A 107 -5.98 8.76 -11.45
C LYS A 107 -5.66 9.13 -10.01
N LYS A 108 -6.04 8.30 -9.04
CA LYS A 108 -5.90 8.68 -7.63
C LYS A 108 -4.69 8.06 -6.96
N PHE A 109 -4.36 6.84 -7.32
CA PHE A 109 -3.24 6.12 -6.74
C PHE A 109 -1.97 6.27 -7.59
N LEU A 110 -2.04 6.10 -8.91
CA LEU A 110 -0.83 6.13 -9.75
C LEU A 110 -0.36 7.54 -10.14
N THR A 111 -1.27 8.53 -10.22
CA THR A 111 -0.91 9.92 -10.59
C THR A 111 -1.02 10.93 -9.43
N GLY A 112 -1.33 10.46 -8.22
CA GLY A 112 -1.68 11.30 -7.08
C GLY A 112 -0.59 11.41 -6.01
N PHE A 113 0.61 11.86 -6.40
CA PHE A 113 1.61 12.46 -5.50
C PHE A 113 2.40 13.52 -6.31
N HIS A 114 1.78 14.69 -6.48
CA HIS A 114 2.40 15.94 -6.91
C HIS A 114 1.93 17.04 -5.97
#